data_AF-A0A7G2C992-F1
#
_entry.id   AF-A0A7G2C992-F1
#
_cell.length_a   1.000
_cell.length_b   1.000
_cell.length_c   1.000
_cell.angle_alpha   90.00
_cell.angle_beta   90.00
_cell.angle_gamma   90.00
#
_symmetry.space_group_name_H-M   'P 1'
#
loop_
_entity.id
_entity.type
_entity.pdbx_description
1 polymer ?
#
loop_
_entity_poly.entity_id
_entity_poly.type
_entity_poly.pdbx_seq_one_letter_code
_entity_poly.pdbx_strand_id
1 'polypeptide(L)'
;MDTNVVIITHGLTMRMFVKRWFHLTVDTFHKMKSPPSGSVCTLTRLHHRSCFRMDEACVESMQLPYSLNENNGYKYRNKNLLGSMSSGAPYM
;
A
#
# COMPACT_ATOMS: atom_id res chain seq x y z
N MET A 1 20.01 13.56 -1.28
CA MET A 1 19.07 14.13 -2.25
C MET A 1 17.72 13.49 -2.02
N ASP A 2 16.72 14.29 -1.68
CA ASP A 2 15.34 13.84 -1.62
C ASP A 2 14.74 13.96 -3.02
N THR A 3 14.81 12.86 -3.78
CA THR A 3 14.30 12.78 -5.15
C THR A 3 12.87 12.27 -5.13
N ASN A 4 11.96 13.07 -5.68
CA ASN A 4 10.59 12.64 -5.95
C ASN A 4 10.55 11.83 -7.26
N VAL A 5 9.73 10.79 -7.28
CA VAL A 5 9.59 9.89 -8.44
C VAL A 5 8.11 9.85 -8.84
N VAL A 6 7.86 10.00 -10.15
CA VAL A 6 6.53 9.80 -10.75
C VAL A 6 6.57 8.52 -11.57
N ILE A 7 5.60 7.63 -11.33
CA ILE A 7 5.47 6.36 -12.06
C ILE A 7 4.12 6.37 -12.79
N ILE A 8 4.15 6.29 -14.11
CA ILE A 8 2.95 6.20 -14.96
C ILE A 8 2.75 4.73 -15.32
N THR A 9 1.60 4.16 -14.95
CA THR A 9 1.32 2.75 -15.18
C THR A 9 -0.18 2.45 -15.19
N HIS A 10 -0.53 1.17 -15.33
CA HIS A 10 -1.92 0.69 -15.32
C HIS A 10 -2.40 0.35 -13.91
N GLY A 11 -3.73 0.31 -13.72
CA GLY A 11 -4.34 0.06 -12.42
C GLY A 11 -3.89 -1.25 -11.77
N LEU A 12 -3.66 -2.33 -12.54
CA LEU A 12 -3.15 -3.60 -12.01
C LEU A 12 -1.75 -3.43 -11.40
N THR A 13 -0.86 -2.70 -12.08
CA THR A 13 0.50 -2.44 -11.60
C THR A 13 0.48 -1.54 -10.36
N MET A 14 -0.39 -0.53 -10.32
CA MET A 14 -0.58 0.30 -9.12
C MET A 14 -0.99 -0.55 -7.91
N ARG A 15 -1.95 -1.47 -8.09
CA ARG A 15 -2.37 -2.39 -7.02
C ARG A 15 -1.22 -3.30 -6.56
N MET A 16 -0.39 -3.78 -7.48
CA MET A 16 0.79 -4.58 -7.15
C MET A 16 1.83 -3.78 -6.35
N PHE A 17 2.04 -2.51 -6.70
CA PHE A 17 2.90 -1.62 -5.91
C PHE A 17 2.34 -1.41 -4.50
N VAL A 18 1.06 -1.06 -4.36
CA VAL A 18 0.44 -0.90 -3.05
C VAL A 18 0.59 -2.17 -2.20
N LYS A 19 0.29 -3.35 -2.78
CA LYS A 19 0.51 -4.65 -2.12
C LYS A 19 1.96 -4.81 -1.66
N ARG A 20 2.94 -4.47 -2.51
CA ARG A 20 4.36 -4.65 -2.23
C ARG A 20 4.91 -3.67 -1.19
N TRP A 21 4.46 -2.42 -1.19
CA TRP A 21 4.90 -1.37 -0.28
C TRP A 21 4.32 -1.54 1.12
N PHE A 22 3.03 -1.87 1.21
CA PHE A 22 2.33 -2.07 2.48
C PHE A 22 2.26 -3.54 2.91
N HIS A 23 2.96 -4.41 2.18
CA HIS A 23 3.04 -5.85 2.46
C HIS A 23 1.69 -6.54 2.57
N LEU A 24 0.66 -6.10 1.84
CA LEU A 24 -0.71 -6.60 1.96
C LEU A 24 -0.84 -8.10 1.67
N THR A 25 -1.85 -8.74 2.30
CA THR A 25 -2.16 -10.15 2.04
C THR A 25 -2.61 -10.35 0.59
N VAL A 26 -2.58 -11.60 0.12
CA VAL A 26 -3.18 -11.96 -1.17
C VAL A 26 -4.69 -11.70 -1.16
N ASP A 27 -5.38 -12.04 -0.07
CA ASP A 27 -6.82 -11.76 0.08
C ASP A 27 -7.12 -10.28 0.03
N THR A 28 -6.24 -9.47 0.64
CA THR A 28 -6.35 -8.01 0.64
C THR A 28 -6.24 -7.50 -0.79
N PHE A 29 -5.22 -7.97 -1.49
CA PHE A 29 -4.99 -7.64 -2.90
C PHE A 29 -6.17 -8.01 -3.80
N HIS A 30 -6.81 -9.17 -3.60
CA HIS A 30 -7.95 -9.60 -4.43
C HIS A 30 -9.19 -8.72 -4.29
N LYS A 31 -9.43 -8.14 -3.11
CA LYS A 31 -10.57 -7.25 -2.86
C LYS A 31 -10.32 -5.80 -3.27
N MET A 32 -9.06 -5.40 -3.47
CA MET A 32 -8.73 -4.05 -3.94
C MET A 32 -9.36 -3.77 -5.31
N LYS A 33 -9.84 -2.53 -5.49
CA LYS A 33 -10.24 -2.00 -6.80
C LYS A 33 -9.07 -1.34 -7.51
N SER A 34 -9.13 -1.33 -8.83
CA SER A 34 -8.21 -0.51 -9.62
C SER A 34 -8.58 0.96 -9.44
N PRO A 35 -7.59 1.86 -9.34
CA PRO A 35 -7.86 3.28 -9.27
C PRO A 35 -8.50 3.77 -10.59
N PRO A 36 -9.31 4.85 -10.57
CA PRO A 36 -9.93 5.40 -11.78
C PRO A 36 -8.88 5.84 -12.82
N SER A 37 -9.24 5.79 -14.10
CA SER A 37 -8.36 6.25 -15.18
C SER A 37 -7.97 7.72 -14.98
N GLY A 38 -6.68 8.02 -15.09
CA GLY A 38 -6.14 9.38 -14.92
C GLY A 38 -6.04 9.86 -13.47
N SER A 39 -6.37 9.01 -12.48
CA SER A 39 -6.17 9.34 -11.08
C SER A 39 -4.68 9.34 -10.68
N VAL A 40 -4.37 10.13 -9.65
CA VAL A 40 -3.01 10.26 -9.10
C VAL A 40 -3.03 9.74 -7.67
N CYS A 41 -2.07 8.87 -7.35
CA CYS A 41 -1.84 8.41 -5.97
C CYS A 41 -0.47 8.82 -5.48
N THR A 42 -0.44 9.52 -4.36
CA THR A 42 0.79 9.99 -3.72
C THR A 42 1.17 9.09 -2.56
N LEU A 43 2.44 8.66 -2.54
CA LEU A 43 3.07 8.01 -1.40
C LEU A 43 4.06 8.96 -0.74
N THR A 44 3.72 9.44 0.45
CA THR A 44 4.55 10.38 1.21
C THR A 44 5.45 9.62 2.18
N ARG A 45 6.76 9.80 2.06
CA ARG A 45 7.74 9.23 3.00
C ARG A 45 7.68 9.99 4.32
N LEU A 46 7.38 9.32 5.43
CA LEU A 46 7.19 9.95 6.75
C LEU A 46 8.48 10.09 7.60
N HIS A 47 9.53 9.29 7.36
CA HIS A 47 10.77 9.36 8.14
C HIS A 47 11.97 8.70 7.43
N HIS A 48 13.14 8.69 8.10
CA HIS A 48 14.37 8.05 7.59
C HIS A 48 14.22 6.53 7.36
N ARG A 49 13.34 5.87 8.13
CA ARG A 49 12.95 4.46 7.92
C ARG A 49 11.89 4.45 6.83
N SER A 50 12.01 3.55 5.85
CA SER A 50 11.16 3.39 4.65
C SER A 50 9.66 3.19 4.94
N CYS A 51 9.04 4.14 5.62
CA CYS A 51 7.65 4.21 6.01
C CYS A 51 6.97 5.22 5.09
N PHE A 52 5.89 4.80 4.47
CA PHE A 52 5.13 5.59 3.52
C PHE A 52 3.69 5.72 3.99
N ARG A 53 3.10 6.89 3.77
CA ARG A 53 1.67 7.14 3.91
C ARG A 53 1.08 7.31 2.53
N MET A 54 -0.10 6.72 2.31
CA MET A 54 -0.81 6.93 1.06
C MET A 54 -1.93 7.95 1.26
N ASP A 55 -2.20 8.72 0.21
CA ASP A 55 -3.31 9.67 0.20
C ASP A 55 -4.67 8.98 0.43
N GLU A 56 -5.56 9.65 1.18
CA GLU A 56 -6.85 9.10 1.63
C GLU A 56 -7.79 8.80 0.46
N ALA A 57 -7.84 9.69 -0.54
CA ALA A 57 -8.63 9.46 -1.75
C ALA A 57 -8.21 8.18 -2.50
N CYS A 58 -6.93 7.82 -2.42
CA CYS A 58 -6.40 6.58 -2.98
C CYS A 58 -6.69 5.36 -2.11
N VAL A 59 -6.73 5.51 -0.78
CA VAL A 59 -7.19 4.46 0.14
C VAL A 59 -8.64 4.10 -0.19
N GLU A 60 -9.50 5.10 -0.32
CA GLU A 60 -10.92 4.91 -0.60
C GLU A 60 -11.17 4.34 -2.00
N SER A 61 -10.60 4.95 -3.04
CA SER A 61 -10.86 4.54 -4.43
C SER A 61 -10.38 3.11 -4.73
N MET A 62 -9.31 2.66 -4.09
CA MET A 62 -8.80 1.29 -4.23
C MET A 62 -9.36 0.30 -3.19
N GLN A 63 -10.29 0.73 -2.32
CA GLN A 63 -10.88 -0.08 -1.24
C GLN A 63 -9.81 -0.73 -0.35
N LEU A 64 -8.87 0.07 0.11
CA LEU A 64 -7.81 -0.37 1.00
C LEU A 64 -8.24 -0.29 2.46
N PRO A 65 -7.66 -1.13 3.35
CA PRO A 65 -7.97 -1.06 4.77
C PRO A 65 -7.54 0.30 5.34
N TYR A 66 -8.42 0.98 6.07
CA TYR A 66 -8.11 2.28 6.68
C TYR A 66 -6.92 2.21 7.66
N SER A 67 -6.71 1.04 8.28
CA SER A 67 -5.56 0.73 9.14
C SER A 67 -4.20 0.83 8.45
N LEU A 68 -4.16 0.95 7.11
CA LEU A 68 -2.97 1.22 6.31
C LEU A 68 -2.26 2.51 6.75
N ASN A 69 -3.03 3.54 7.10
CA ASN A 69 -2.50 4.86 7.47
C ASN A 69 -2.39 5.09 8.99
N GLU A 70 -3.15 4.34 9.81
CA GLU A 70 -3.17 4.48 11.28
C GLU A 70 -1.79 4.26 11.92
N ASN A 71 -1.00 3.36 11.34
CA ASN A 71 0.31 2.99 11.89
C ASN A 71 1.48 3.78 11.28
N ASN A 72 1.27 4.96 10.68
CA ASN A 72 2.35 5.80 10.12
C ASN A 72 3.32 5.04 9.19
N GLY A 73 2.80 4.12 8.37
CA GLY A 73 3.62 3.31 7.48
C GLY A 73 4.54 2.32 8.20
N TYR A 74 4.29 1.99 9.46
CA TYR A 74 5.01 0.93 10.16
C TYR A 74 4.86 -0.36 9.36
N LYS A 75 6.02 -0.93 9.04
CA LYS A 75 6.20 -2.27 8.50
C LYS A 75 5.26 -3.24 9.25
N TYR A 76 4.14 -3.60 8.62
CA TYR A 76 3.50 -4.90 8.83
C TYR A 76 4.45 -5.97 8.30
N ARG A 77 5.57 -6.15 9.00
CA ARG A 77 6.53 -7.22 8.78
C ARG A 77 6.40 -8.08 10.02
N ASN A 78 5.32 -8.84 10.08
CA ASN A 78 5.13 -9.82 11.15
C ASN A 78 6.27 -10.84 11.03
N LYS A 79 7.31 -10.68 11.85
CA LYS A 79 8.50 -11.55 11.83
C LYS A 79 8.24 -12.92 12.46
N ASN A 80 7.09 -13.12 13.10
CA ASN A 80 6.75 -14.34 13.82
C ASN A 80 5.94 -15.34 12.98
N LEU A 81 5.58 -14.99 11.73
CA LEU A 81 4.80 -15.83 10.80
C LEU A 81 5.62 -16.23 9.55
N LEU A 82 6.96 -16.28 9.66
CA LEU A 82 7.86 -16.71 8.58
C LEU A 82 7.83 -18.23 8.38
N GLY A 83 6.64 -18.75 8.10
CA GLY A 83 6.38 -20.12 7.69
C GLY A 83 5.11 -20.15 6.87
N SER A 84 5.24 -19.96 5.56
CA SER A 84 4.17 -20.06 4.56
C SER A 84 3.07 -18.97 4.61
N MET A 85 2.90 -18.29 3.48
CA MET A 85 1.81 -17.36 3.14
C MET A 85 1.90 -15.91 3.62
N SER A 86 1.65 -15.01 2.68
CA SER A 86 1.66 -13.56 2.80
C SER A 86 0.59 -13.04 3.78
N SER A 87 0.92 -12.92 5.06
CA SER A 87 0.06 -12.25 6.04
C SER A 87 0.42 -10.75 6.14
N GLY A 88 -0.08 -9.97 5.19
CA GLY A 88 -0.15 -8.50 5.29
C GLY A 88 -1.25 -7.98 6.19
N ALA A 89 -1.49 -6.65 6.15
CA ALA A 89 -2.56 -6.02 6.90
C ALA A 89 -3.93 -6.66 6.57
N PRO A 90 -4.63 -7.25 7.56
CA PRO A 90 -5.96 -7.79 7.36
C PRO A 90 -6.95 -6.66 7.08
N TYR A 91 -7.99 -6.96 6.28
CA TYR A 91 -9.23 -6.19 6.34
C TYR A 91 -9.84 -6.44 7.73
N MET A 92 -9.56 -5.55 8.68
CA MET A 92 -10.42 -5.40 9.86
C MET A 92 -11.58 -4.50 9.47
#